data_AF-A0A3R7PLV0-F1
#
_entry.id   AF-A0A3R7PLV0-F1
#
_cell.length_a   1.000
_cell.length_b   1.000
_cell.length_c   1.000
_cell.angle_alpha   90.00
_cell.angle_beta   90.00
_cell.angle_gamma   90.00
#
_symmetry.space_group_name_H-M   'P 1'
#
loop_
_entity.id
_entity.type
_entity.pdbx_description
1 polymer ?
#
loop_
_entity_poly.entity_id
_entity_poly.type
_entity_poly.pdbx_seq_one_letter_code
_entity_poly.pdbx_strand_id
1 'polypeptide(L)'
;MAQMRLLVKGAAQVVRVAAAGEKVKLKDAMSDLAIVNATQEEGVSIAVNRDGTIAAVGLDSEVAGMFPGASWAAVIDAHGRSVVPGLVDAHTHPVWAGDRVHEFAMKLAGASYMEVHAAGGGINFTVEHTRAASEQELLDLLLPRLRRMSSAGQFQRRSRVPPPS
;
A
#
# COMPACT_ATOMS: atom_id res chain seq x y z
N MET A 1 -15.17 -26.68 14.61
CA MET A 1 -14.75 -26.26 13.26
C MET A 1 -14.03 -24.92 13.38
N ALA A 2 -12.87 -24.75 12.73
CA ALA A 2 -12.14 -23.48 12.80
C ALA A 2 -12.96 -22.37 12.13
N GLN A 3 -13.08 -21.22 12.78
CA GLN A 3 -13.74 -20.05 12.20
C GLN A 3 -12.65 -19.09 11.72
N MET A 4 -12.63 -18.84 10.41
CA MET A 4 -11.62 -18.08 9.71
C MET A 4 -12.22 -16.78 9.15
N ARG A 5 -11.38 -15.78 8.87
CA ARG A 5 -11.85 -14.48 8.38
C ARG A 5 -12.06 -14.48 6.88
N LEU A 6 -11.04 -14.86 6.13
CA LEU A 6 -11.02 -14.70 4.67
C LEU A 6 -10.26 -15.85 4.04
N LEU A 7 -10.84 -16.40 2.97
CA LEU A 7 -10.14 -17.25 2.01
C LEU A 7 -10.08 -16.50 0.68
N VAL A 8 -8.88 -16.25 0.17
CA VAL A 8 -8.68 -15.89 -1.25
C VAL A 8 -8.24 -17.16 -1.96
N LYS A 9 -8.87 -17.55 -3.07
CA LYS A 9 -8.55 -18.79 -3.80
C LYS A 9 -8.41 -18.56 -5.30
N GLY A 10 -7.84 -19.52 -6.02
CA GLY A 10 -7.79 -19.47 -7.48
C GLY A 10 -6.88 -18.38 -8.03
N ALA A 11 -5.88 -17.93 -7.28
CA ALA A 11 -4.89 -16.97 -7.79
C ALA A 11 -3.92 -17.68 -8.74
N ALA A 12 -3.49 -17.02 -9.81
CA ALA A 12 -2.42 -17.57 -10.66
C ALA A 12 -1.05 -17.46 -9.97
N GLN A 13 -0.86 -16.40 -9.18
CA GLN A 13 0.37 -16.15 -8.43
C GLN A 13 0.06 -15.45 -7.12
N VAL A 14 0.77 -15.83 -6.05
CA VAL A 14 0.81 -15.08 -4.80
C VAL A 14 2.25 -14.65 -4.54
N VAL A 15 2.47 -13.35 -4.50
CA VAL A 15 3.79 -12.76 -4.26
C VAL A 15 4.01 -12.55 -2.77
N ARG A 16 5.13 -13.05 -2.25
CA ARG A 16 5.60 -12.81 -0.88
C ARG A 16 6.94 -12.07 -0.96
N VAL A 17 7.04 -10.93 -0.26
CA VAL A 17 8.28 -10.14 -0.22
C VAL A 17 9.38 -10.90 0.53
N ALA A 18 9.00 -11.59 1.61
CA ALA A 18 9.88 -12.41 2.45
C ALA A 18 9.31 -13.84 2.52
N ALA A 19 10.17 -14.85 2.52
CA ALA A 19 9.79 -16.27 2.65
C ALA A 19 10.41 -16.97 3.84
N ALA A 20 11.58 -16.51 4.31
CA ALA A 20 12.33 -17.09 5.40
C ALA A 20 12.38 -16.19 6.64
N GLY A 21 11.37 -15.32 6.81
CA GLY A 21 11.27 -14.41 7.95
C GLY A 21 12.20 -13.19 7.86
N GLU A 22 12.64 -12.84 6.65
CA GLU A 22 13.46 -11.66 6.42
C GLU A 22 12.72 -10.40 6.83
N LYS A 23 13.36 -9.57 7.68
CA LYS A 23 12.80 -8.27 8.09
C LYS A 23 13.01 -7.20 7.03
N VAL A 24 14.11 -7.30 6.28
CA VAL A 24 14.53 -6.36 5.23
C VAL A 24 15.32 -7.16 4.18
N LYS A 25 15.14 -6.82 2.91
CA LYS A 25 15.98 -7.26 1.80
C LYS A 25 16.83 -6.10 1.32
N LEU A 26 18.13 -6.32 1.12
CA LEU A 26 19.11 -5.29 0.75
C LEU A 26 19.93 -5.75 -0.45
N LYS A 27 20.37 -4.80 -1.29
CA LYS A 27 21.25 -5.06 -2.46
C LYS A 27 20.66 -6.18 -3.33
N ASP A 28 21.45 -7.20 -3.66
CA ASP A 28 21.05 -8.31 -4.53
C ASP A 28 19.85 -9.11 -3.98
N ALA A 29 19.61 -9.10 -2.66
CA ALA A 29 18.42 -9.72 -2.11
C ALA A 29 17.12 -9.01 -2.51
N MET A 30 17.18 -7.75 -2.99
CA MET A 30 15.99 -7.00 -3.41
C MET A 30 15.37 -7.52 -4.71
N SER A 31 16.14 -8.24 -5.55
CA SER A 31 15.62 -8.86 -6.78
C SER A 31 15.06 -10.27 -6.55
N ASP A 32 15.29 -10.85 -5.37
CA ASP A 32 14.74 -12.13 -5.00
C ASP A 32 13.31 -11.94 -4.44
N LEU A 33 12.31 -12.51 -5.11
CA LEU A 33 10.92 -12.51 -4.66
C LEU A 33 10.43 -13.94 -4.45
N ALA A 34 9.75 -14.17 -3.32
CA ALA A 34 9.19 -15.46 -3.04
C ALA A 34 7.78 -15.59 -3.63
N ILE A 35 7.68 -16.19 -4.82
CA ILE A 35 6.43 -16.33 -5.55
C ILE A 35 5.92 -17.77 -5.41
N VAL A 36 4.63 -17.93 -5.07
CA VAL A 36 3.91 -19.20 -5.19
C VAL A 36 3.10 -19.12 -6.47
N ASN A 37 3.33 -20.06 -7.39
CA ASN A 37 2.64 -20.11 -8.68
C ASN A 37 1.57 -21.20 -8.66
N ALA A 38 0.47 -20.96 -9.38
CA ALA A 38 -0.50 -21.98 -9.71
C ALA A 38 0.13 -23.08 -10.57
N THR A 39 -0.50 -24.25 -10.57
CA THR A 39 -0.16 -25.35 -11.49
C THR A 39 -1.09 -25.31 -12.71
N GLN A 40 -0.98 -26.30 -13.59
CA GLN A 40 -1.95 -26.47 -14.67
C GLN A 40 -3.34 -26.91 -14.17
N GLU A 41 -3.40 -27.46 -12.95
CA GLU A 41 -4.58 -28.15 -12.42
C GLU A 41 -5.30 -27.32 -11.35
N GLU A 42 -4.59 -26.46 -10.62
CA GLU A 42 -5.17 -25.67 -9.53
C GLU A 42 -4.46 -24.33 -9.28
N GLY A 43 -5.18 -23.42 -8.63
CA GLY A 43 -4.69 -22.10 -8.25
C GLY A 43 -3.96 -22.08 -6.91
N VAL A 44 -3.65 -20.87 -6.46
CA VAL A 44 -3.04 -20.59 -5.16
C VAL A 44 -4.06 -19.91 -4.25
N SER A 45 -4.09 -20.36 -2.99
CA SER A 45 -4.96 -19.85 -1.93
C SER A 45 -4.19 -19.12 -0.83
N ILE A 46 -4.87 -18.17 -0.19
CA ILE A 46 -4.45 -17.46 1.02
C ILE A 46 -5.55 -17.62 2.07
N ALA A 47 -5.21 -18.22 3.21
CA ALA A 47 -6.07 -18.32 4.37
C ALA A 47 -5.74 -17.22 5.39
N VAL A 48 -6.75 -16.52 5.91
CA VAL A 48 -6.60 -15.43 6.88
C VAL A 48 -7.37 -15.74 8.17
N ASN A 49 -6.67 -15.63 9.30
CA ASN A 49 -7.20 -15.80 10.64
C ASN A 49 -8.20 -14.69 11.02
N ARG A 50 -8.98 -14.90 12.09
CA ARG A 50 -9.92 -13.89 12.62
C ARG A 50 -9.26 -12.56 12.99
N ASP A 51 -8.02 -12.59 13.44
CA ASP A 51 -7.23 -11.40 13.79
C ASP A 51 -6.67 -10.64 12.57
N GLY A 52 -6.86 -11.16 11.35
CA GLY A 52 -6.35 -10.57 10.12
C GLY A 52 -4.93 -10.99 9.74
N THR A 53 -4.30 -11.91 10.46
CA THR A 53 -3.00 -12.48 10.09
C THR A 53 -3.15 -13.56 9.02
N ILE A 54 -2.13 -13.69 8.16
CA ILE A 54 -2.08 -14.76 7.16
C ILE A 54 -1.78 -16.07 7.89
N ALA A 55 -2.67 -17.04 7.77
CA ALA A 55 -2.56 -18.37 8.37
C ALA A 55 -1.79 -19.34 7.47
N ALA A 56 -2.05 -19.30 6.16
CA ALA A 56 -1.39 -20.14 5.17
C ALA A 56 -1.41 -19.49 3.78
N VAL A 57 -0.42 -19.85 2.97
CA VAL A 57 -0.36 -19.60 1.53
C VAL A 57 0.16 -20.86 0.87
N GLY A 58 -0.55 -21.37 -0.13
CA GLY A 58 -0.21 -22.62 -0.82
C GLY A 58 -1.18 -22.90 -1.95
N LEU A 59 -1.07 -24.07 -2.59
CA LEU A 59 -2.06 -24.51 -3.56
C LEU A 59 -3.44 -24.61 -2.93
N ASP A 60 -4.49 -24.48 -3.74
CA ASP A 60 -5.88 -24.52 -3.28
C ASP A 60 -6.17 -25.80 -2.45
N SER A 61 -5.68 -26.95 -2.91
CA SER A 61 -5.80 -28.26 -2.25
C SER A 61 -5.03 -28.34 -0.93
N GLU A 62 -3.81 -27.82 -0.89
CA GLU A 62 -2.97 -27.77 0.32
C GLU A 62 -3.63 -26.94 1.41
N VAL A 63 -4.10 -25.73 1.07
CA VAL A 63 -4.78 -24.84 2.02
C VAL A 63 -6.10 -25.45 2.48
N ALA A 64 -6.89 -26.05 1.59
CA ALA A 64 -8.12 -26.74 1.97
C ALA A 64 -7.86 -27.91 2.95
N GLY A 65 -6.79 -28.68 2.72
CA GLY A 65 -6.36 -29.79 3.57
C GLY A 65 -5.89 -29.36 4.96
N MET A 66 -5.33 -28.16 5.11
CA MET A 66 -4.93 -27.60 6.41
C MET A 66 -6.13 -27.17 7.27
N PHE A 67 -7.26 -26.86 6.65
CA PHE A 67 -8.44 -26.30 7.33
C PHE A 67 -9.72 -27.11 7.04
N PRO A 68 -9.75 -28.42 7.32
CA PRO A 68 -10.91 -29.27 7.01
C PRO A 68 -12.13 -28.79 7.80
N GLY A 69 -13.22 -28.52 7.08
CA GLY A 69 -14.48 -28.03 7.68
C GLY A 69 -14.40 -26.61 8.23
N ALA A 70 -13.37 -25.82 7.91
CA ALA A 70 -13.34 -24.42 8.34
C ALA A 70 -14.52 -23.62 7.75
N SER A 71 -15.07 -22.73 8.56
CA SER A 71 -16.05 -21.73 8.12
C SER A 71 -15.34 -20.41 7.88
N TRP A 72 -15.69 -19.73 6.78
CA TRP A 72 -15.05 -18.48 6.35
C TRP A 72 -16.05 -17.34 6.41
N ALA A 73 -15.69 -16.22 7.03
CA ALA A 73 -16.55 -15.03 7.02
C ALA A 73 -16.67 -14.40 5.62
N ALA A 74 -15.63 -14.55 4.79
CA ALA A 74 -15.65 -14.19 3.37
C ALA A 74 -14.79 -15.15 2.55
N VAL A 75 -15.19 -15.36 1.29
CA VAL A 75 -14.43 -16.09 0.28
C VAL A 75 -14.34 -15.24 -0.97
N ILE A 76 -13.14 -15.07 -1.51
CA ILE A 76 -12.87 -14.31 -2.73
C ILE A 76 -12.20 -15.24 -3.74
N ASP A 77 -12.75 -15.30 -4.95
CA ASP A 77 -12.09 -15.96 -6.09
C ASP A 77 -11.25 -14.92 -6.84
N ALA A 78 -9.94 -15.17 -6.94
CA ALA A 78 -9.01 -14.29 -7.64
C ALA A 78 -9.13 -14.43 -9.18
N HIS A 79 -9.79 -15.48 -9.67
CA HIS A 79 -10.00 -15.77 -11.09
C HIS A 79 -8.69 -15.72 -11.91
N GLY A 80 -7.65 -16.39 -11.43
CA GLY A 80 -6.36 -16.46 -12.09
C GLY A 80 -5.57 -15.14 -12.09
N ARG A 81 -5.94 -14.16 -11.26
CA ARG A 81 -5.15 -12.93 -11.09
C ARG A 81 -3.98 -13.15 -10.13
N SER A 82 -3.00 -12.26 -10.21
CA SER A 82 -1.93 -12.18 -9.22
C SER A 82 -2.41 -11.48 -7.95
N VAL A 83 -2.03 -12.02 -6.80
CA VAL A 83 -2.22 -11.39 -5.50
C VAL A 83 -0.86 -10.90 -5.02
N VAL A 84 -0.77 -9.60 -4.76
CA VAL A 84 0.43 -8.95 -4.25
C VAL A 84 0.14 -8.32 -2.88
N PRO A 85 1.14 -8.16 -2.00
CA PRO A 85 0.97 -7.41 -0.77
C PRO A 85 0.54 -5.98 -1.08
N GLY A 86 -0.23 -5.36 -0.16
CA GLY A 86 -0.54 -3.94 -0.25
C GLY A 86 0.75 -3.13 -0.33
N LEU A 87 0.81 -2.17 -1.24
CA LEU A 87 1.98 -1.33 -1.44
C LEU A 87 2.14 -0.42 -0.23
N VAL A 88 3.38 -0.19 0.20
CA VAL A 88 3.69 0.73 1.28
C VAL A 88 4.41 1.93 0.70
N ASP A 89 3.80 3.10 0.81
CA ASP A 89 4.50 4.34 0.53
C ASP A 89 5.21 4.82 1.80
N ALA A 90 6.54 4.76 1.77
CA ALA A 90 7.39 5.07 2.90
C ALA A 90 7.59 6.58 3.11
N HIS A 91 7.27 7.43 2.14
CA HIS A 91 7.61 8.85 2.21
C HIS A 91 6.66 9.72 1.40
N THR A 92 5.70 10.33 2.09
CA THR A 92 4.76 11.29 1.51
C THR A 92 4.48 12.45 2.45
N HIS A 93 4.11 13.58 1.87
CA HIS A 93 3.60 14.75 2.58
C HIS A 93 2.16 15.03 2.13
N PRO A 94 1.17 14.20 2.50
CA PRO A 94 -0.18 14.29 1.92
C PRO A 94 -1.01 15.47 2.44
N VAL A 95 -0.57 16.11 3.53
CA VAL A 95 -1.23 17.24 4.17
C VAL A 95 -0.55 18.54 3.73
N TRP A 96 -1.26 19.33 2.91
CA TRP A 96 -0.85 20.67 2.49
C TRP A 96 -2.06 21.42 1.88
N ALA A 97 -2.01 22.75 1.89
CA ALA A 97 -2.95 23.61 1.17
C ALA A 97 -2.25 24.42 0.06
N GLY A 98 -3.06 24.91 -0.89
CA GLY A 98 -2.58 25.54 -2.12
C GLY A 98 -2.02 24.56 -3.15
N ASP A 99 -1.63 25.10 -4.30
CA ASP A 99 -0.95 24.38 -5.37
C ASP A 99 0.18 25.22 -5.97
N ARG A 100 1.13 24.55 -6.61
CA ARG A 100 2.31 25.17 -7.22
C ARG A 100 2.23 25.15 -8.74
N VAL A 101 1.02 25.15 -9.31
CA VAL A 101 0.83 25.09 -10.77
C VAL A 101 1.43 26.31 -11.46
N HIS A 102 1.35 27.49 -10.83
CA HIS A 102 1.97 28.71 -11.35
C HIS A 102 3.50 28.57 -11.52
N GLU A 103 4.19 27.90 -10.60
CA GLU A 103 5.63 27.64 -10.72
C GLU A 103 5.97 26.69 -11.86
N PHE A 104 5.08 25.73 -12.13
CA PHE A 104 5.25 24.81 -13.25
C PHE A 104 5.22 25.58 -14.58
N ALA A 105 4.30 26.52 -14.74
CA ALA A 105 4.25 27.40 -15.90
C ALA A 105 5.52 28.27 -16.05
N MET A 106 6.03 28.84 -14.95
CA MET A 106 7.28 29.61 -14.97
C MET A 106 8.48 28.77 -15.39
N LYS A 107 8.61 27.55 -14.85
CA LYS A 107 9.69 26.62 -15.21
C LYS A 107 9.64 26.22 -16.68
N LEU A 108 8.45 25.98 -17.22
CA LEU A 108 8.26 25.71 -18.65
C LEU A 108 8.69 26.89 -19.53
N ALA A 109 8.51 28.12 -19.05
CA ALA A 109 8.98 29.33 -19.72
C ALA A 109 10.49 29.59 -19.55
N GLY A 110 11.22 28.68 -18.89
CA GLY A 110 12.68 28.78 -18.71
C GLY A 110 13.14 29.47 -17.43
N ALA A 111 12.24 29.80 -16.51
CA ALA A 111 12.62 30.43 -15.25
C ALA A 111 13.50 29.50 -14.39
N SER A 112 14.61 30.03 -13.89
CA SER A 112 15.48 29.38 -12.92
C SER A 112 14.77 29.19 -11.58
N TYR A 113 15.32 28.30 -10.75
CA TYR A 113 14.84 28.08 -9.39
C TYR A 113 14.79 29.38 -8.57
N MET A 114 15.81 30.23 -8.70
CA MET A 114 15.91 31.48 -7.95
C MET A 114 14.87 32.51 -8.40
N GLU A 115 14.55 32.56 -9.70
CA GLU A 115 13.49 33.43 -10.23
C GLU A 115 12.11 33.00 -9.77
N VAL A 116 11.83 31.68 -9.75
CA VAL A 116 10.59 31.13 -9.19
C VAL A 116 10.47 31.46 -7.69
N HIS A 117 11.57 31.35 -6.96
CA HIS A 117 11.58 31.68 -5.54
C HIS A 117 11.39 33.18 -5.28
N ALA A 118 12.04 34.05 -6.06
CA ALA A 118 11.88 35.50 -5.98
C ALA A 118 10.44 35.94 -6.30
N ALA A 119 9.73 35.18 -7.14
CA ALA A 119 8.32 35.40 -7.45
C ALA A 119 7.35 34.88 -6.35
N GLY A 120 7.86 34.46 -5.19
CA GLY A 120 7.05 33.97 -4.07
C GLY A 120 6.73 32.47 -4.14
N GLY A 121 7.31 31.74 -5.08
CA GLY A 121 7.19 30.29 -5.17
C GLY A 121 8.12 29.55 -4.20
N GLY A 122 8.18 28.23 -4.34
CA GLY A 122 9.02 27.35 -3.54
C GLY A 122 8.29 26.72 -2.36
N ILE A 123 9.07 26.19 -1.41
CA ILE A 123 8.49 25.55 -0.22
C ILE A 123 7.75 26.55 0.66
N ASN A 124 8.20 27.82 0.71
CA ASN A 124 7.57 28.87 1.50
C ASN A 124 6.13 29.14 1.05
N PHE A 125 5.86 29.09 -0.26
CA PHE A 125 4.49 29.19 -0.79
C PHE A 125 3.57 28.16 -0.14
N THR A 126 3.97 26.88 -0.14
CA THR A 126 3.20 25.80 0.47
C THR A 126 3.09 25.95 1.99
N VAL A 127 4.16 26.40 2.67
CA VAL A 127 4.15 26.66 4.12
C VAL A 127 3.14 27.75 4.48
N GLU A 128 3.12 28.85 3.75
CA GLU A 128 2.19 29.97 3.97
C GLU A 128 0.75 29.55 3.79
N HIS A 129 0.43 28.87 2.68
CA HIS A 129 -0.92 28.40 2.40
C HIS A 129 -1.38 27.34 3.41
N THR A 130 -0.50 26.41 3.78
CA THR A 130 -0.82 25.37 4.77
C THR A 130 -1.02 25.96 6.17
N ARG A 131 -0.31 27.04 6.54
CA ARG A 131 -0.51 27.75 7.81
C ARG A 131 -1.80 28.57 7.83
N ALA A 132 -2.21 29.13 6.69
CA ALA A 132 -3.43 29.91 6.57
C ALA A 132 -4.70 29.03 6.53
N ALA A 133 -4.58 27.78 6.11
CA ALA A 133 -5.68 26.83 6.02
C ALA A 133 -6.18 26.39 7.41
N SER A 134 -7.50 26.16 7.51
CA SER A 134 -8.09 25.56 8.71
C SER A 134 -7.84 24.05 8.78
N GLU A 135 -7.97 23.45 9.97
CA GLU A 135 -7.89 21.99 10.13
C GLU A 135 -8.92 21.25 9.25
N GLN A 136 -10.15 21.77 9.19
CA GLN A 136 -11.21 21.19 8.35
C GLN A 136 -10.85 21.27 6.87
N GLU A 137 -10.30 22.39 6.40
CA GLU A 137 -9.84 22.53 5.02
C GLU A 137 -8.71 21.55 4.69
N LEU A 138 -7.74 21.40 5.59
CA LEU A 138 -6.66 20.44 5.41
C LEU A 138 -7.18 18.99 5.36
N LEU A 139 -8.20 18.66 6.18
CA LEU A 139 -8.86 17.37 6.15
C LEU A 139 -9.59 17.13 4.82
N ASP A 140 -10.35 18.12 4.36
CA ASP A 140 -11.11 18.05 3.11
C ASP A 140 -10.20 17.89 1.89
N LEU A 141 -9.00 18.50 1.93
CA LEU A 141 -7.95 18.32 0.93
C LEU A 141 -7.23 16.96 1.04
N LEU A 142 -7.03 16.45 2.26
CA LEU A 142 -6.35 15.18 2.52
C LEU A 142 -7.17 13.97 2.08
N LEU A 143 -8.46 13.92 2.41
CA LEU A 143 -9.33 12.76 2.12
C LEU A 143 -9.32 12.30 0.65
N PRO A 144 -9.48 13.16 -0.37
CA PRO A 144 -9.41 12.73 -1.76
C PRO A 144 -8.01 12.24 -2.15
N ARG A 145 -6.94 12.79 -1.55
CA ARG A 145 -5.56 12.32 -1.78
C ARG A 145 -5.38 10.91 -1.23
N LEU A 146 -5.83 10.64 -0.01
CA LEU A 146 -5.78 9.31 0.60
C LEU A 146 -6.62 8.29 -0.16
N ARG A 147 -7.81 8.67 -0.66
CA ARG A 147 -8.64 7.80 -1.50
C ARG A 147 -7.92 7.40 -2.79
N ARG A 148 -7.23 8.33 -3.44
CA ARG A 148 -6.40 8.03 -4.63
C ARG A 148 -5.28 7.05 -4.30
N MET A 149 -4.53 7.30 -3.22
CA MET A 149 -3.48 6.37 -2.76
C MET A 149 -4.04 4.96 -2.51
N SER A 150 -5.16 4.88 -1.77
CA SER A 150 -5.81 3.61 -1.46
C SER A 150 -6.31 2.88 -2.72
N SER A 151 -6.88 3.59 -3.70
CA SER A 151 -7.30 3.01 -4.98
C SER A 151 -6.15 2.48 -5.82
N ALA A 152 -4.94 3.02 -5.64
CA ALA A 152 -3.71 2.52 -6.23
C ALA A 152 -3.05 1.39 -5.42
N GLY A 153 -3.74 0.89 -4.37
CA GLY A 153 -3.22 -0.16 -3.49
C GLY A 153 -2.14 0.30 -2.52
N GLN A 154 -1.94 1.61 -2.35
CA GLN A 154 -0.94 2.19 -1.45
C GLN A 154 -1.53 2.43 -0.07
N PHE A 155 -0.77 2.02 0.94
CA PHE A 155 -1.06 2.23 2.35
C PHE A 155 0.14 2.92 3.00
N GLN A 156 -0.13 3.88 3.89
CA GLN A 156 0.92 4.43 4.75
C GLN A 156 1.11 3.50 5.94
N ARG A 157 2.36 3.12 6.19
CA ARG A 157 2.72 2.46 7.45
C ARG A 157 2.72 3.51 8.56
N ARG A 158 1.79 3.38 9.52
CA ARG A 158 1.92 4.07 10.81
C ARG A 158 3.14 3.48 11.52
N SER A 159 4.23 4.24 11.62
CA SER A 159 5.26 3.91 12.62
C SER A 159 4.56 3.90 13.98
N ARG A 160 4.66 2.78 14.71
CA ARG A 160 4.33 2.81 16.14
C ARG A 160 5.35 3.76 16.76
N VAL A 161 4.96 5.02 16.94
CA VAL A 161 5.68 5.91 17.84
C VAL A 161 5.40 5.33 19.23
N PRO A 162 6.42 4.82 19.95
CA PRO A 162 6.21 4.40 21.34
C PRO A 162 5.68 5.61 22.13
N PRO A 163 4.78 5.41 23.11
CA PRO A 163 4.33 6.51 23.94
C PRO A 163 5.54 7.21 24.56
N PRO A 164 5.50 8.55 24.73
CA PRO A 164 6.57 9.25 25.43
C PRO A 164 6.75 8.63 26.82
N SER A 165 8.01 8.43 27.19
CA SER A 165 8.44 7.99 28.52
C SER A 165 7.99 8.95 29.60
#